data_AF-A0A0F8Z8L4-F1
#
_entry.id   AF-A0A0F8Z8L4-F1
#
_cell.length_a   1.000
_cell.length_b   1.000
_cell.length_c   1.000
_cell.angle_alpha   90.00
_cell.angle_beta   90.00
_cell.angle_gamma   90.00
#
_symmetry.space_group_name_H-M   'P 1'
#
loop_
_entity.id
_entity.type
_entity.pdbx_description
1 polymer ?
#
loop_
_entity_poly.entity_id
_entity_poly.type
_entity_poly.pdbx_seq_one_letter_code
_entity_poly.pdbx_strand_id
1 'polypeptide(L)'
;MTDLNELPEGFGQADPDFMHEAYAEAKKERSETGDVLFLKSGVTHVFVLPPHKDAPSWFREYREHGIRPEGKFTTITCPKEEGDPCPICEAAAVLWDEKTNESITAAKRLTAKKQFLYNVYVFSSPDGKALKDGIHTLKSGVTVYKELMAYDSDDAGGWGNITDLTRGVEFRIERTGRGRFDTKYSAMPVPQRTNLLEKLDAAGFKIGPPTDLTKVYPARKYDALLELLEQDVPEEEKE
;
A
#
# COMPACT_ATOMS: atom_id res chain seq x y z
N MET A 1 5.43 -39.06 -8.35
CA MET A 1 4.34 -38.21 -7.82
C MET A 1 5.03 -36.99 -7.26
N THR A 2 5.18 -35.96 -8.07
CA THR A 2 5.73 -34.66 -7.67
C THR A 2 4.61 -33.88 -7.03
N ASP A 3 4.83 -33.42 -5.81
CA ASP A 3 3.85 -32.68 -5.02
C ASP A 3 3.51 -31.38 -5.76
N LEU A 4 2.24 -31.24 -6.18
CA LEU A 4 1.75 -30.12 -6.98
C LEU A 4 1.57 -28.83 -6.16
N ASN A 5 1.97 -28.83 -4.87
CA ASN A 5 1.77 -27.73 -3.93
C ASN A 5 3.07 -27.12 -3.37
N GLU A 6 4.25 -27.54 -3.82
CA GLU A 6 5.49 -26.87 -3.44
C GLU A 6 5.71 -25.61 -4.29
N LEU A 7 5.20 -24.47 -3.80
CA LEU A 7 5.55 -23.16 -4.34
C LEU A 7 7.08 -22.94 -4.16
N PRO A 8 7.81 -22.54 -5.22
CA PRO A 8 9.26 -22.41 -5.14
C PRO A 8 9.68 -21.35 -4.11
N GLU A 9 10.86 -21.56 -3.52
CA GLU A 9 11.43 -20.64 -2.53
C GLU A 9 11.47 -19.20 -3.09
N GLY A 10 10.91 -18.25 -2.32
CA GLY A 10 10.74 -16.85 -2.76
C GLY A 10 9.46 -16.55 -3.55
N PHE A 11 8.48 -17.46 -3.62
CA PHE A 11 7.14 -17.14 -4.09
C PHE A 11 6.49 -16.07 -3.20
N GLY A 12 6.13 -14.93 -3.78
CA GLY A 12 5.54 -13.79 -3.06
C GLY A 12 6.53 -12.86 -2.34
N GLN A 13 7.86 -13.06 -2.50
CA GLN A 13 8.84 -12.12 -1.98
C GLN A 13 9.04 -10.96 -2.96
N ALA A 14 8.41 -9.84 -2.62
CA ALA A 14 8.70 -8.55 -3.22
C ALA A 14 10.14 -8.14 -2.87
N ASP A 15 10.93 -7.71 -3.85
CA ASP A 15 12.15 -6.95 -3.53
C ASP A 15 11.75 -5.70 -2.72
N PRO A 16 12.17 -5.58 -1.45
CA PRO A 16 11.76 -4.48 -0.59
C PRO A 16 12.53 -3.18 -0.88
N ASP A 17 13.76 -3.27 -1.40
CA ASP A 17 14.57 -2.10 -1.81
C ASP A 17 13.93 -1.40 -3.02
N PHE A 18 13.41 -2.20 -3.93
CA PHE A 18 12.65 -1.79 -5.10
C PHE A 18 11.45 -0.90 -4.73
N MET A 19 10.68 -1.26 -3.69
CA MET A 19 9.59 -0.40 -3.21
C MET A 19 10.12 0.82 -2.43
N HIS A 20 11.28 0.71 -1.79
CA HIS A 20 11.84 1.75 -0.95
C HIS A 20 12.39 2.94 -1.77
N GLU A 21 13.09 2.65 -2.86
CA GLU A 21 13.56 3.66 -3.83
C GLU A 21 12.37 4.32 -4.52
N ALA A 22 11.33 3.56 -4.86
CA ALA A 22 10.05 4.09 -5.33
C ALA A 22 9.50 5.18 -4.43
N TYR A 23 9.45 4.87 -3.13
CA TYR A 23 8.91 5.78 -2.14
C TYR A 23 9.82 6.98 -1.90
N ALA A 24 11.12 6.86 -2.14
CA ALA A 24 12.09 7.95 -2.01
C ALA A 24 12.11 8.89 -3.23
N GLU A 25 11.95 8.36 -4.45
CA GLU A 25 11.89 9.12 -5.70
C GLU A 25 10.50 9.74 -5.93
N ALA A 26 9.41 9.02 -5.63
CA ALA A 26 8.06 9.60 -5.61
C ALA A 26 7.92 10.73 -4.58
N LYS A 27 8.80 10.79 -3.56
CA LYS A 27 8.89 11.92 -2.63
C LYS A 27 9.45 13.18 -3.30
N LYS A 28 10.27 13.04 -4.35
CA LYS A 28 10.89 14.15 -5.10
C LYS A 28 9.94 14.70 -6.17
N GLU A 29 9.16 13.84 -6.81
CA GLU A 29 8.12 14.24 -7.76
C GLU A 29 6.77 14.37 -7.05
N ARG A 30 6.55 15.52 -6.40
CA ARG A 30 5.21 15.92 -5.93
C ARG A 30 4.27 16.06 -7.14
N SER A 31 3.52 15.01 -7.43
CA SER A 31 2.31 15.15 -8.26
C SER A 31 1.15 15.69 -7.40
N GLU A 32 0.26 16.46 -8.01
CA GLU A 32 -0.96 17.03 -7.42
C GLU A 32 -2.04 15.97 -7.09
N THR A 33 -1.64 14.74 -6.82
CA THR A 33 -2.52 13.67 -6.35
C THR A 33 -2.47 13.71 -4.82
N GLY A 34 -3.62 13.91 -4.17
CA GLY A 34 -3.78 14.27 -2.75
C GLY A 34 -2.89 13.54 -1.74
N ASP A 35 -2.75 14.15 -0.56
CA ASP A 35 -1.73 13.91 0.48
C ASP A 35 -1.59 12.43 0.95
N VAL A 36 -0.98 11.57 0.10
CA VAL A 36 -0.74 10.14 0.39
C VAL A 36 0.30 10.02 1.49
N LEU A 37 -0.05 9.31 2.55
CA LEU A 37 0.80 9.02 3.69
C LEU A 37 1.58 7.72 3.46
N PHE A 38 2.90 7.82 3.55
CA PHE A 38 3.81 6.67 3.54
C PHE A 38 4.43 6.48 4.92
N LEU A 39 4.31 5.27 5.48
CA LEU A 39 4.84 4.93 6.80
C LEU A 39 6.37 5.09 6.85
N LYS A 40 6.83 5.96 7.75
CA LYS A 40 8.26 6.16 8.04
C LYS A 40 8.69 5.23 9.16
N SER A 41 9.99 4.94 9.21
CA SER A 41 10.56 4.18 10.32
C SER A 41 10.20 4.86 11.65
N GLY A 42 9.69 4.08 12.59
CA GLY A 42 9.11 4.56 13.84
C GLY A 42 7.63 4.23 13.94
N VAL A 43 6.95 4.97 14.81
CA VAL A 43 5.56 4.72 15.18
C VAL A 43 4.67 5.82 14.62
N THR A 44 3.62 5.42 13.92
CA THR A 44 2.55 6.29 13.42
C THR A 44 1.24 5.90 14.10
N HIS A 45 0.58 6.86 14.74
CA HIS A 45 -0.74 6.67 15.34
C HIS A 45 -1.81 7.15 14.38
N VAL A 46 -2.72 6.27 14.00
CA VAL A 46 -3.78 6.57 13.03
C VAL A 46 -5.15 6.13 13.52
N PHE A 47 -6.19 6.77 12.99
CA PHE A 47 -7.57 6.32 13.09
C PHE A 47 -8.10 6.08 11.68
N VAL A 48 -8.54 4.86 11.38
CA VAL A 48 -9.09 4.51 10.05
C VAL A 48 -10.53 4.98 9.96
N LEU A 49 -10.86 5.68 8.88
CA LEU A 49 -12.18 6.26 8.67
C LEU A 49 -13.16 5.26 8.03
N PRO A 50 -14.47 5.45 8.25
CA PRO A 50 -15.52 4.74 7.51
C PRO A 50 -15.40 4.91 5.99
N PRO A 51 -16.08 4.06 5.19
CA PRO A 51 -16.12 4.22 3.74
C PRO A 51 -16.58 5.63 3.34
N HIS A 52 -15.98 6.14 2.27
CA HIS A 52 -16.61 7.23 1.52
C HIS A 52 -17.99 6.79 1.03
N LYS A 53 -18.96 7.71 0.93
CA LYS A 53 -20.36 7.40 0.56
C LYS A 53 -20.50 6.61 -0.75
N ASP A 54 -19.56 6.80 -1.67
CA ASP A 54 -19.55 6.18 -3.00
C ASP A 54 -18.57 4.97 -3.06
N ALA A 55 -17.94 4.61 -1.94
CA ALA A 55 -16.99 3.50 -1.85
C ALA A 55 -17.64 2.30 -1.14
N PRO A 56 -17.41 1.06 -1.63
CA PRO A 56 -18.02 -0.14 -1.06
C PRO A 56 -17.38 -0.58 0.28
N SER A 57 -16.19 -0.07 0.61
CA SER A 57 -15.43 -0.46 1.79
C SER A 57 -14.60 0.72 2.31
N TRP A 58 -14.19 0.65 3.58
CA TRP A 58 -13.30 1.62 4.23
C TRP A 58 -11.85 1.54 3.73
N PHE A 59 -11.52 0.51 2.95
CA PHE A 59 -10.25 0.39 2.24
C PHE A 59 -10.47 0.15 0.74
N ARG A 60 -9.43 0.39 -0.06
CA ARG A 60 -9.34 -0.06 -1.45
C ARG A 60 -8.15 -1.00 -1.61
N GLU A 61 -8.42 -2.22 -2.08
CA GLU A 61 -7.38 -3.11 -2.60
C GLU A 61 -7.11 -2.75 -4.07
N TYR A 62 -5.84 -2.70 -4.45
CA TYR A 62 -5.42 -2.61 -5.84
C TYR A 62 -4.06 -3.31 -6.01
N ARG A 63 -3.59 -3.43 -7.25
CA ARG A 63 -2.27 -3.97 -7.53
C ARG A 63 -1.42 -2.96 -8.26
N GLU A 64 -0.11 -3.00 -8.02
CA GLU A 64 0.85 -2.17 -8.74
C GLU A 64 2.07 -2.93 -9.21
N HIS A 65 2.53 -2.58 -10.39
CA HIS A 65 3.84 -2.94 -10.92
C HIS A 65 4.87 -1.94 -10.44
N GLY A 66 6.09 -2.39 -10.14
CA GLY A 66 7.23 -1.48 -10.17
C GLY A 66 7.98 -1.68 -11.48
N ILE A 67 8.38 -0.59 -12.09
CA ILE A 67 9.23 -0.57 -13.27
C ILE A 67 10.21 0.58 -13.16
N ARG A 68 11.26 0.60 -13.98
CA ARG A 68 12.28 1.64 -14.04
C ARG A 68 12.36 2.23 -15.45
N PRO A 69 11.31 2.93 -15.94
CA PRO A 69 11.38 3.64 -17.21
C PRO A 69 12.54 4.64 -17.17
N GLU A 70 13.44 4.54 -18.15
CA GLU A 70 14.66 5.37 -18.22
C GLU A 70 15.53 5.28 -16.95
N GLY A 71 15.51 4.13 -16.27
CA GLY A 71 16.26 3.89 -15.02
C GLY A 71 15.63 4.48 -13.76
N LYS A 72 14.52 5.23 -13.88
CA LYS A 72 13.81 5.83 -12.74
C LYS A 72 12.72 4.92 -12.23
N PHE A 73 12.83 4.50 -10.98
CA PHE A 73 11.79 3.69 -10.38
C PHE A 73 10.43 4.41 -10.36
N THR A 74 9.40 3.75 -10.86
CA THR A 74 8.00 4.18 -10.83
C THR A 74 7.08 3.01 -10.48
N THR A 75 6.08 3.26 -9.61
CA THR A 75 4.96 2.33 -9.40
C THR A 75 3.80 2.67 -10.32
N ILE A 76 3.19 1.65 -10.94
CA ILE A 76 2.02 1.82 -11.82
C ILE A 76 0.91 0.86 -11.44
N THR A 77 -0.32 1.38 -11.31
CA THR A 77 -1.51 0.56 -11.07
C THR A 77 -1.74 -0.44 -12.19
N CYS A 78 -1.91 -1.70 -11.84
CA CYS A 78 -2.25 -2.79 -12.74
C CYS A 78 -3.75 -2.71 -13.10
N PRO A 79 -4.11 -2.66 -14.39
CA PRO A 79 -5.51 -2.57 -14.83
C PRO A 79 -6.28 -3.90 -14.70
N LYS A 80 -5.61 -5.03 -14.39
CA LYS A 80 -6.27 -6.35 -14.32
C LYS A 80 -7.42 -6.43 -13.30
N GLU A 81 -7.32 -5.71 -12.18
CA GLU A 81 -8.39 -5.67 -11.17
C GLU A 81 -9.64 -4.93 -11.69
N GLU A 82 -9.49 -4.11 -12.74
CA GLU A 82 -10.58 -3.42 -13.43
C GLU A 82 -11.12 -4.24 -14.63
N GLY A 83 -10.55 -5.43 -14.88
CA GLY A 83 -10.93 -6.32 -15.98
C GLY A 83 -10.18 -6.07 -17.29
N ASP A 84 -9.27 -5.10 -17.31
CA ASP A 84 -8.55 -4.67 -18.50
C ASP A 84 -7.21 -5.43 -18.70
N PRO A 85 -6.75 -5.61 -19.95
CA PRO A 85 -5.48 -6.27 -20.25
C PRO A 85 -4.28 -5.45 -19.75
N CYS A 86 -3.15 -6.12 -19.47
CA CYS A 86 -1.96 -5.48 -18.91
C CYS A 86 -0.68 -6.02 -19.55
N PRO A 87 0.06 -5.20 -20.33
CA PRO A 87 1.25 -5.65 -21.04
C PRO A 87 2.39 -6.04 -20.09
N ILE A 88 2.47 -5.40 -18.92
CA ILE A 88 3.49 -5.72 -17.90
C ILE A 88 3.23 -7.10 -17.29
N CYS A 89 1.97 -7.44 -17.02
CA CYS A 89 1.61 -8.79 -16.59
C CYS A 89 1.88 -9.86 -17.66
N GLU A 90 1.65 -9.53 -18.93
CA GLU A 90 1.90 -10.43 -20.06
C GLU A 90 3.41 -10.70 -20.20
N ALA A 91 4.23 -9.65 -20.17
CA ALA A 91 5.69 -9.78 -20.17
C ALA A 91 6.21 -10.58 -18.97
N ALA A 92 5.67 -10.33 -17.77
CA ALA A 92 6.00 -11.12 -16.58
C ALA A 92 5.66 -12.61 -16.75
N ALA A 93 4.54 -12.94 -17.40
CA ALA A 93 4.15 -14.32 -17.65
C ALA A 93 5.08 -15.01 -18.67
N VAL A 94 5.45 -14.32 -19.76
CA VAL A 94 6.41 -14.83 -20.75
C VAL A 94 7.75 -15.16 -20.09
N LEU A 95 8.29 -14.24 -19.28
CA LEU A 95 9.53 -14.46 -18.54
C LEU A 95 9.40 -15.61 -17.53
N TRP A 96 8.23 -15.78 -16.90
CA TRP A 96 8.01 -16.88 -15.97
C TRP A 96 8.05 -18.25 -16.68
N ASP A 97 7.53 -18.32 -17.90
CA ASP A 97 7.44 -19.55 -18.68
C ASP A 97 8.78 -20.02 -19.26
N GLU A 98 9.80 -19.14 -19.31
CA GLU A 98 11.17 -19.48 -19.72
C GLU A 98 11.90 -20.38 -18.71
N LYS A 99 11.47 -20.36 -17.43
CA LYS A 99 11.94 -21.25 -16.35
C LYS A 99 13.46 -21.23 -16.09
N THR A 100 14.15 -20.16 -16.46
CA THR A 100 15.54 -19.92 -16.05
C THR A 100 15.58 -19.09 -14.78
N ASN A 101 16.66 -19.18 -13.98
CA ASN A 101 16.76 -18.39 -12.74
C ASN A 101 16.71 -16.87 -13.01
N GLU A 102 17.33 -16.44 -14.11
CA GLU A 102 17.35 -15.05 -14.57
C GLU A 102 15.96 -14.57 -14.98
N SER A 103 15.25 -15.35 -15.81
CA SER A 103 13.90 -15.02 -16.29
C SER A 103 12.87 -15.03 -15.16
N ILE A 104 12.95 -15.98 -14.22
CA ILE A 104 12.11 -16.01 -13.01
C ILE A 104 12.35 -14.76 -12.15
N THR A 105 13.61 -14.33 -12.01
CA THR A 105 13.94 -13.12 -11.24
C THR A 105 13.37 -11.87 -11.91
N ALA A 106 13.52 -11.75 -13.23
CA ALA A 106 12.93 -10.67 -14.01
C ALA A 106 11.38 -10.67 -13.95
N ALA A 107 10.75 -11.85 -14.04
CA ALA A 107 9.31 -12.02 -13.89
C ALA A 107 8.81 -11.58 -12.50
N LYS A 108 9.53 -11.95 -11.44
CA LYS A 108 9.22 -11.54 -10.06
C LYS A 108 9.28 -10.02 -9.89
N ARG A 109 10.24 -9.36 -10.53
CA ARG A 109 10.36 -7.89 -10.52
C ARG A 109 9.14 -7.22 -11.16
N LEU A 110 8.70 -7.72 -12.31
CA LEU A 110 7.55 -7.19 -13.05
C LEU A 110 6.19 -7.59 -12.45
N THR A 111 6.14 -8.60 -11.59
CA THR A 111 4.88 -9.09 -11.03
C THR A 111 4.21 -8.03 -10.16
N ALA A 112 2.93 -7.78 -10.44
CA ALA A 112 2.12 -6.82 -9.71
C ALA A 112 1.89 -7.25 -8.25
N LYS A 113 2.13 -6.33 -7.31
CA LYS A 113 2.00 -6.54 -5.86
C LYS A 113 0.69 -5.93 -5.36
N LYS A 114 0.02 -6.63 -4.44
CA LYS A 114 -1.18 -6.12 -3.76
C LYS A 114 -0.82 -4.94 -2.85
N GLN A 115 -1.59 -3.88 -2.92
CA GLN A 115 -1.50 -2.70 -2.08
C GLN A 115 -2.89 -2.30 -1.60
N PHE A 116 -2.92 -1.56 -0.49
CA PHE A 116 -4.14 -1.18 0.18
C PHE A 116 -4.10 0.30 0.51
N LEU A 117 -5.21 0.99 0.25
CA LEU A 117 -5.42 2.39 0.59
C LEU A 117 -6.49 2.53 1.66
N TYR A 118 -6.32 3.50 2.55
CA TYR A 118 -7.26 3.81 3.63
C TYR A 118 -7.38 5.32 3.79
N ASN A 119 -8.56 5.81 4.13
CA ASN A 119 -8.69 7.16 4.68
C ASN A 119 -8.36 7.13 6.17
N VAL A 120 -7.47 8.00 6.62
CA VAL A 120 -7.06 8.05 8.03
C VAL A 120 -6.96 9.47 8.56
N TYR A 121 -7.22 9.62 9.86
CA TYR A 121 -6.62 10.71 10.63
C TYR A 121 -5.31 10.25 11.24
N VAL A 122 -4.30 11.12 11.21
CA VAL A 122 -3.02 10.87 11.87
C VAL A 122 -3.02 11.62 13.19
N PHE A 123 -2.84 10.93 14.31
CA PHE A 123 -2.65 11.59 15.60
C PHE A 123 -1.19 12.02 15.78
N SER A 124 -0.27 11.18 15.35
CA SER A 124 1.16 11.46 15.34
C SER A 124 1.88 10.59 14.32
N SER A 125 2.98 11.10 13.78
CA SER A 125 3.86 10.34 12.90
C SER A 125 5.33 10.76 13.07
N PRO A 126 6.29 9.94 12.63
CA PRO A 126 7.71 10.30 12.70
C PRO A 126 8.10 11.50 11.83
N ASP A 127 7.32 11.80 10.78
CA ASP A 127 7.49 12.97 9.92
C ASP A 127 6.70 14.21 10.39
N GLY A 128 6.11 14.16 11.58
CA GLY A 128 5.50 15.31 12.25
C GLY A 128 4.05 15.61 11.83
N LYS A 129 3.41 14.70 11.08
CA LYS A 129 1.99 14.80 10.75
C LYS A 129 1.15 14.52 11.99
N ALA A 130 0.06 15.25 12.13
CA ALA A 130 -0.81 15.23 13.29
C ALA A 130 -2.26 15.58 12.90
N LEU A 131 -3.14 15.60 13.89
CA LEU A 131 -4.59 15.73 13.70
C LEU A 131 -4.99 16.97 12.89
N LYS A 132 -4.23 18.06 13.05
CA LYS A 132 -4.42 19.34 12.36
C LYS A 132 -4.23 19.28 10.84
N ASP A 133 -3.51 18.27 10.35
CA ASP A 133 -3.18 18.11 8.93
C ASP A 133 -4.34 17.45 8.16
N GLY A 134 -5.40 17.05 8.87
CA GLY A 134 -6.64 16.58 8.28
C GLY A 134 -6.60 15.10 7.91
N ILE A 135 -7.35 14.76 6.86
CA ILE A 135 -7.48 13.38 6.37
C ILE A 135 -6.36 13.09 5.40
N HIS A 136 -5.67 11.97 5.60
CA HIS A 136 -4.66 11.46 4.69
C HIS A 136 -5.10 10.14 4.06
N THR A 137 -4.58 9.85 2.87
CA THR A 137 -4.69 8.52 2.27
C THR A 137 -3.49 7.69 2.67
N LEU A 138 -3.64 6.76 3.61
CA LEU A 138 -2.57 5.84 3.99
C LEU A 138 -2.45 4.74 2.93
N LYS A 139 -1.24 4.50 2.43
CA LYS A 139 -0.91 3.32 1.62
C LYS A 139 -0.15 2.30 2.46
N SER A 140 -0.54 1.02 2.38
CA SER A 140 0.18 -0.08 3.02
C SER A 140 0.18 -1.38 2.20
N GLY A 141 1.05 -2.30 2.61
CA GLY A 141 1.08 -3.67 2.11
C GLY A 141 0.16 -4.62 2.87
N VAL A 142 0.21 -5.90 2.51
CA VAL A 142 -0.69 -6.95 3.02
C VAL A 142 -0.61 -7.18 4.52
N THR A 143 0.54 -6.93 5.16
CA THR A 143 0.70 -7.17 6.60
C THR A 143 -0.20 -6.26 7.43
N VAL A 144 -0.08 -4.95 7.25
CA VAL A 144 -0.91 -3.96 7.94
C VAL A 144 -2.39 -4.18 7.63
N TYR A 145 -2.72 -4.48 6.37
CA TYR A 145 -4.09 -4.82 5.98
C TYR A 145 -4.66 -5.98 6.79
N LYS A 146 -3.95 -7.11 6.84
CA LYS A 146 -4.39 -8.31 7.57
C LYS A 146 -4.58 -8.05 9.05
N GLU A 147 -3.70 -7.26 9.65
CA GLU A 147 -3.80 -6.89 11.06
C GLU A 147 -5.03 -6.03 11.32
N LEU A 148 -5.27 -4.98 10.51
CA LEU A 148 -6.49 -4.16 10.63
C LEU A 148 -7.76 -5.00 10.44
N MET A 149 -7.79 -5.87 9.43
CA MET A 149 -8.91 -6.79 9.16
C MET A 149 -9.19 -7.75 10.31
N ALA A 150 -8.14 -8.26 10.96
CA ALA A 150 -8.28 -9.17 12.09
C ALA A 150 -9.02 -8.50 13.24
N TYR A 151 -8.74 -7.22 13.53
CA TYR A 151 -9.46 -6.48 14.56
C TYR A 151 -10.85 -6.04 14.12
N ASP A 152 -11.05 -5.67 12.85
CA ASP A 152 -12.37 -5.29 12.32
C ASP A 152 -13.37 -6.46 12.35
N SER A 153 -12.87 -7.68 12.15
CA SER A 153 -13.67 -8.91 12.17
C SER A 153 -13.82 -9.54 13.57
N ASP A 154 -13.19 -8.96 14.60
CA ASP A 154 -13.20 -9.49 15.97
C ASP A 154 -14.33 -8.88 16.81
N ASP A 155 -15.57 -9.14 16.39
CA ASP A 155 -16.77 -8.73 17.14
C ASP A 155 -16.82 -9.38 18.53
N ALA A 156 -16.41 -10.64 18.63
CA ALA A 156 -16.45 -11.42 19.86
C ALA A 156 -15.41 -10.95 20.90
N GLY A 157 -14.22 -10.53 20.45
CA GLY A 157 -13.18 -9.93 21.30
C GLY A 157 -13.44 -8.46 21.64
N GLY A 158 -14.52 -7.87 21.12
CA GLY A 158 -14.93 -6.51 21.43
C GLY A 158 -14.13 -5.44 20.68
N TRP A 159 -13.44 -5.80 19.59
CA TRP A 159 -12.68 -4.89 18.72
C TRP A 159 -13.40 -4.49 17.43
N GLY A 160 -14.36 -5.31 16.98
CA GLY A 160 -15.06 -5.13 15.72
C GLY A 160 -15.57 -3.72 15.45
N ASN A 161 -15.77 -3.43 14.16
CA ASN A 161 -16.07 -2.12 13.61
C ASN A 161 -15.04 -1.07 14.04
N ILE A 162 -13.82 -1.21 13.54
CA ILE A 162 -12.69 -0.35 13.95
C ILE A 162 -12.81 1.09 13.43
N THR A 163 -13.69 1.31 12.44
CA THR A 163 -13.85 2.60 11.74
C THR A 163 -14.92 3.51 12.35
N ASP A 164 -15.71 3.04 13.30
CA ASP A 164 -16.80 3.81 13.91
C ASP A 164 -16.32 5.15 14.50
N LEU A 165 -16.90 6.28 14.08
CA LEU A 165 -16.41 7.60 14.49
C LEU A 165 -16.47 7.89 16.00
N THR A 166 -17.31 7.18 16.74
CA THR A 166 -17.54 7.37 18.18
C THR A 166 -16.94 6.25 19.04
N ARG A 167 -16.85 5.04 18.48
CA ARG A 167 -16.46 3.82 19.16
C ARG A 167 -15.37 3.03 18.43
N GLY A 168 -14.72 3.62 17.45
CA GLY A 168 -13.65 3.01 16.67
C GLY A 168 -12.36 2.88 17.46
N VAL A 169 -11.27 2.60 16.75
CA VAL A 169 -10.00 2.23 17.38
C VAL A 169 -8.86 3.04 16.76
N GLU A 170 -8.07 3.64 17.64
CA GLU A 170 -6.78 4.18 17.26
C GLU A 170 -5.78 3.02 17.09
N PHE A 171 -5.03 3.02 15.99
CA PHE A 171 -3.99 2.06 15.71
C PHE A 171 -2.61 2.68 15.84
N ARG A 172 -1.74 1.97 16.55
CA ARG A 172 -0.31 2.16 16.55
C ARG A 172 0.27 1.31 15.41
N ILE A 173 0.69 1.95 14.33
CA ILE A 173 1.40 1.31 13.22
C ILE A 173 2.89 1.57 13.40
N GLU A 174 3.63 0.51 13.69
CA GLU A 174 5.08 0.53 13.82
C GLU A 174 5.74 -0.03 12.58
N ARG A 175 6.69 0.75 12.06
CA ARG A 175 7.60 0.31 11.02
C ARG A 175 9.02 0.27 11.59
N THR A 176 9.59 -0.93 11.63
CA THR A 176 10.99 -1.14 12.01
C THR A 176 11.82 -1.56 10.81
N GLY A 177 13.15 -1.47 10.95
CA GLY A 177 14.11 -1.79 9.90
C GLY A 177 14.51 -0.59 9.05
N ARG A 178 15.78 -0.59 8.62
CA ARG A 178 16.36 0.49 7.81
C ARG A 178 16.79 0.03 6.40
N GLY A 179 16.79 -1.26 6.11
CA GLY A 179 17.26 -1.83 4.85
C GLY A 179 16.33 -2.90 4.24
N ARG A 180 16.86 -3.55 3.19
CA ARG A 180 16.17 -4.52 2.32
C ARG A 180 15.52 -5.68 3.05
N PHE A 181 16.22 -6.25 4.02
CA PHE A 181 15.85 -7.55 4.60
C PHE A 181 15.26 -7.46 6.02
N ASP A 182 15.25 -6.26 6.62
CA ASP A 182 14.85 -6.07 8.02
C ASP A 182 13.57 -5.24 8.20
N THR A 183 12.96 -4.77 7.11
CA THR A 183 11.73 -3.97 7.18
C THR A 183 10.56 -4.82 7.68
N LYS A 184 9.98 -4.44 8.82
CA LYS A 184 8.82 -5.09 9.41
C LYS A 184 7.74 -4.06 9.73
N TYR A 185 6.50 -4.47 9.56
CA TYR A 185 5.32 -3.70 9.90
C TYR A 185 4.53 -4.44 10.98
N SER A 186 3.94 -3.68 11.88
CA SER A 186 3.00 -4.15 12.90
C SER A 186 1.96 -3.08 13.15
N ALA A 187 0.68 -3.44 13.12
CA ALA A 187 -0.45 -2.61 13.45
C ALA A 187 -1.16 -3.19 14.67
N MET A 188 -1.16 -2.44 15.76
CA MET A 188 -1.80 -2.84 17.02
C MET A 188 -2.80 -1.78 17.46
N PRO A 189 -3.96 -2.17 18.00
CA PRO A 189 -4.90 -1.22 18.55
C PRO A 189 -4.33 -0.61 19.82
N VAL A 190 -4.62 0.67 20.05
CA VAL A 190 -4.51 1.26 21.37
C VAL A 190 -5.59 0.63 22.25
N PRO A 191 -5.29 0.21 23.50
CA PRO A 191 -6.23 -0.53 24.34
C PRO A 191 -7.61 0.13 24.56
N GLN A 192 -7.68 1.45 24.40
CA GLN A 192 -8.90 2.23 24.60
C GLN A 192 -9.59 2.52 23.27
N ARG A 193 -10.92 2.30 23.23
CA ARG A 193 -11.75 2.79 22.13
C ARG A 193 -11.61 4.30 22.01
N THR A 194 -11.66 4.79 20.78
CA THR A 194 -11.44 6.19 20.45
C THR A 194 -12.71 6.81 19.89
N ASN A 195 -13.18 7.88 20.53
CA ASN A 195 -14.17 8.78 19.96
C ASN A 195 -13.43 9.86 19.16
N LEU A 196 -13.39 9.69 17.83
CA LEU A 196 -12.70 10.61 16.94
C LEU A 196 -13.37 11.99 16.93
N LEU A 197 -14.70 12.04 17.01
CA LEU A 197 -15.45 13.30 16.99
C LEU A 197 -15.13 14.16 18.21
N GLU A 198 -15.08 13.56 19.41
CA GLU A 198 -14.66 14.26 20.63
C GLU A 198 -13.22 14.74 20.57
N LYS A 199 -12.29 13.93 20.04
CA LYS A 199 -10.88 14.34 19.86
C LYS A 199 -10.75 15.52 18.88
N LEU A 200 -11.51 15.50 17.78
CA LEU A 200 -11.54 16.59 16.81
C LEU A 200 -12.13 17.86 17.41
N ASP A 201 -13.26 17.77 18.11
CA ASP A 201 -13.93 18.90 18.76
C ASP A 201 -13.05 19.55 19.84
N ALA A 202 -12.43 18.73 20.70
CA ALA A 202 -11.47 19.19 21.71
C ALA A 202 -10.24 19.90 21.10
N ALA A 203 -9.87 19.52 19.88
CA ALA A 203 -8.78 20.16 19.13
C ALA A 203 -9.26 21.33 18.25
N GLY A 204 -10.56 21.66 18.24
CA GLY A 204 -11.14 22.73 17.44
C GLY A 204 -11.29 22.42 15.96
N PHE A 205 -11.27 21.15 15.57
CA PHE A 205 -11.40 20.70 14.18
C PHE A 205 -12.76 20.05 13.92
N LYS A 206 -13.22 20.14 12.66
CA LYS A 206 -14.38 19.39 12.18
C LYS A 206 -13.91 18.22 11.32
N ILE A 207 -14.69 17.15 11.29
CA ILE A 207 -14.43 16.04 10.41
C ILE A 207 -14.53 16.47 8.94
N GLY A 208 -13.50 16.17 8.15
CA GLY A 208 -13.52 16.38 6.71
C GLY A 208 -14.24 15.23 5.98
N PRO A 209 -14.65 15.42 4.71
CA PRO A 209 -15.09 14.30 3.89
C PRO A 209 -13.90 13.38 3.58
N PRO A 210 -14.03 12.04 3.70
CA PRO A 210 -12.99 11.11 3.28
C PRO A 210 -12.75 11.21 1.76
N THR A 211 -11.53 10.91 1.32
CA THR A 211 -11.20 10.86 -0.11
C THR A 211 -11.85 9.65 -0.77
N ASP A 212 -12.33 9.81 -1.99
CA ASP A 212 -12.75 8.68 -2.81
C ASP A 212 -11.54 7.86 -3.25
N LEU A 213 -11.29 6.76 -2.53
CA LEU A 213 -10.13 5.90 -2.76
C LEU A 213 -10.13 5.26 -4.15
N THR A 214 -11.27 5.13 -4.81
CA THR A 214 -11.38 4.56 -6.18
C THR A 214 -10.68 5.43 -7.24
N LYS A 215 -10.46 6.72 -6.94
CA LYS A 215 -9.81 7.69 -7.82
C LYS A 215 -8.32 7.87 -7.54
N VAL A 216 -7.80 7.30 -6.45
CA VAL A 216 -6.39 7.42 -6.06
C VAL A 216 -5.57 6.35 -6.78
N TYR A 217 -4.54 6.73 -7.55
CA TYR A 217 -3.78 5.82 -8.42
C TYR A 217 -4.65 5.10 -9.48
N PRO A 218 -5.26 5.83 -10.44
CA PRO A 218 -6.01 5.21 -11.52
C PRO A 218 -5.09 4.37 -12.42
N ALA A 219 -5.63 3.30 -13.00
CA ALA A 219 -4.91 2.51 -14.00
C ALA A 219 -4.66 3.34 -15.28
N ARG A 220 -3.52 3.08 -15.93
CA ARG A 220 -3.21 3.65 -17.26
C ARG A 220 -3.71 2.71 -18.35
N LYS A 221 -3.97 3.28 -19.53
CA LYS A 221 -4.35 2.50 -20.72
C LYS A 221 -3.21 1.61 -21.19
N TYR A 222 -3.56 0.53 -21.89
CA TYR A 222 -2.64 -0.48 -22.40
C TYR A 222 -1.42 0.11 -23.14
N ASP A 223 -1.64 0.97 -24.13
CA ASP A 223 -0.54 1.53 -24.95
C ASP A 223 0.46 2.34 -24.10
N ALA A 224 -0.05 3.14 -23.17
CA ALA A 224 0.81 3.90 -22.25
C ALA A 224 1.59 2.99 -21.28
N LEU A 225 1.05 1.84 -20.91
CA LEU A 225 1.76 0.84 -20.11
C LEU A 225 2.85 0.14 -20.93
N LEU A 226 2.60 -0.10 -22.22
CA LEU A 226 3.54 -0.71 -23.12
C LEU A 226 4.75 0.21 -23.36
N GLU A 227 4.53 1.49 -23.64
CA GLU A 227 5.60 2.48 -23.79
C GLU A 227 6.52 2.54 -22.56
N LEU A 228 5.93 2.49 -21.36
CA LEU A 228 6.69 2.50 -20.11
C LEU A 228 7.47 1.20 -19.88
N LEU A 229 6.93 0.08 -20.32
CA LEU A 229 7.60 -1.22 -20.28
C LEU A 229 8.77 -1.28 -21.27
N GLU A 230 8.63 -0.70 -22.46
CA GLU A 230 9.71 -0.64 -23.45
C GLU A 230 10.90 0.22 -22.96
N GLN A 231 10.63 1.19 -22.09
CA GLN A 231 11.65 2.03 -21.45
C GLN A 231 12.24 1.43 -20.17
N ASP A 232 11.73 0.28 -19.71
CA ASP A 232 12.12 -0.32 -18.45
C ASP A 232 13.55 -0.87 -18.50
N VAL A 233 14.43 -0.28 -17.69
CA VAL A 233 15.84 -0.71 -17.59
C VAL A 233 16.00 -1.52 -16.29
N PRO A 234 16.29 -2.83 -16.36
CA PRO A 234 16.58 -3.61 -15.16
C PRO A 234 17.87 -3.10 -14.50
N GLU A 235 17.91 -3.13 -13.17
CA GLU A 235 19.10 -2.75 -12.41
C GLU A 235 20.20 -3.78 -12.65
N GLU A 236 21.35 -3.35 -13.19
CA GLU A 236 22.55 -4.20 -13.25
C GLU A 236 22.96 -4.54 -11.81
N GLU A 237 23.10 -5.84 -11.51
CA GLU A 237 23.64 -6.27 -10.22
C GLU A 237 25.03 -5.65 -10.08
N LYS A 238 25.18 -4.69 -9.16
CA LYS A 238 26.50 -4.22 -8.75
C LYS A 238 27.19 -5.40 -8.08
N GLU A 239 28.12 -6.03 -8.80
CA GLU A 239 29.12 -6.95 -8.24
C GLU A 239 29.85 -6.35 -7.03
#